data_AF-A0A955SY10-F1
#
_entry.id   AF-A0A955SY10-F1
#
_cell.length_a   1.000
_cell.length_b   1.000
_cell.length_c   1.000
_cell.angle_alpha   90.00
_cell.angle_beta   90.00
_cell.angle_gamma   90.00
#
_symmetry.space_group_name_H-M   'P 1'
#
loop_
_entity.id
_entity.type
_entity.pdbx_description
1 polymer ?
#
loop_
_entity_poly.entity_id
_entity_poly.type
_entity_poly.pdbx_seq_one_letter_code
_entity_poly.pdbx_strand_id
1 'polypeptide(L)'
;MGLKRESLEQLAKNLGGRGCVIKDGYLVQEWGDTSERGDWLSSAKPVLSTLLFFAIEEGLVKSVDQPIAEFGWDLKDKDQGITFRHLGAMTSGYARPEGPGEAFSYNDFAIQLYQKTLFDKVFKQDPKEAAEQPNRLGALNLERGLSFREGNRRLSASAKDFARIAWFWLNRGAWNGNQALPEKYFDDYLK
;
A
#
# COMPACT_ATOMS: atom_id res chain seq x y z
N MET A 1 -27.73 11.09 0.56
CA MET A 1 -26.65 10.34 1.26
C MET A 1 -26.74 10.35 2.79
N GLY A 2 -27.75 10.95 3.44
CA GLY A 2 -27.95 10.83 4.90
C GLY A 2 -26.88 11.49 5.81
N LEU A 3 -25.89 12.19 5.23
CA LEU A 3 -24.89 12.95 5.96
C LEU A 3 -25.36 14.40 6.13
N LYS A 4 -25.19 14.97 7.32
CA LYS A 4 -25.46 16.38 7.60
C LYS A 4 -24.25 17.22 7.18
N ARG A 5 -24.48 18.24 6.35
CA ARG A 5 -23.44 19.15 5.85
C ARG A 5 -22.65 19.80 6.99
N GLU A 6 -23.35 20.32 7.99
CA GLU A 6 -22.73 20.94 9.17
C GLU A 6 -21.76 19.99 9.89
N SER A 7 -22.08 18.70 9.95
CA SER A 7 -21.20 17.70 10.56
C SER A 7 -19.92 17.46 9.74
N LEU A 8 -20.02 17.49 8.41
CA LEU A 8 -18.86 17.37 7.51
C LEU A 8 -17.97 18.63 7.55
N GLU A 9 -18.58 19.80 7.65
CA GLU A 9 -17.86 21.07 7.82
C GLU A 9 -17.15 21.12 9.18
N GLN A 10 -17.81 20.68 10.25
CA GLN A 10 -17.20 20.58 11.57
C GLN A 10 -16.06 19.55 11.60
N LEU A 11 -16.22 18.41 10.93
CA LEU A 11 -15.16 17.42 10.78
C LEU A 11 -13.93 18.01 10.09
N ALA A 12 -14.12 18.67 8.95
CA ALA A 12 -13.04 19.32 8.21
C ALA A 12 -12.31 20.37 9.06
N LYS A 13 -13.05 21.19 9.81
CA LYS A 13 -12.48 22.18 10.73
C LYS A 13 -11.67 21.54 11.85
N ASN A 14 -12.16 20.43 12.41
CA ASN A 14 -11.50 19.73 13.51
C ASN A 14 -10.22 19.00 13.07
N LEU A 15 -10.23 18.38 11.89
CA LEU A 15 -9.06 17.68 11.35
C LEU A 15 -7.98 18.66 10.87
N GLY A 16 -8.38 19.80 10.31
CA GLY A 16 -7.45 20.75 9.70
C GLY A 16 -6.64 20.13 8.55
N GLY A 17 -5.56 20.80 8.15
CA GLY A 17 -4.72 20.32 7.05
C GLY A 17 -5.48 20.19 5.73
N ARG A 18 -5.35 19.03 5.08
CA ARG A 18 -6.05 18.69 3.83
C ARG A 18 -6.67 17.30 3.92
N GLY A 19 -7.83 17.13 3.29
CA GLY A 19 -8.48 15.83 3.25
C GLY A 19 -9.79 15.85 2.48
N CYS A 20 -10.38 14.67 2.36
CA CYS A 20 -11.67 14.51 1.75
C CYS A 20 -12.47 13.38 2.39
N VAL A 21 -13.78 13.39 2.19
CA VAL A 21 -14.68 12.29 2.52
C VAL A 21 -15.29 11.76 1.23
N ILE A 22 -15.18 10.45 1.03
CA ILE A 22 -15.90 9.73 -0.02
C ILE A 22 -17.01 8.92 0.63
N LYS A 23 -18.19 8.95 0.01
CA LYS A 23 -19.33 8.11 0.38
C LYS A 23 -20.05 7.62 -0.87
N ASP A 24 -20.33 6.33 -0.93
CA ASP A 24 -21.08 5.69 -2.02
C ASP A 24 -20.52 6.02 -3.41
N GLY A 25 -19.20 6.16 -3.52
CA GLY A 25 -18.49 6.51 -4.77
C GLY A 25 -18.40 8.01 -5.07
N TYR A 26 -18.97 8.87 -4.23
CA TYR A 26 -18.98 10.31 -4.42
C TYR A 26 -18.05 11.02 -3.43
N LEU A 27 -17.32 12.02 -3.92
CA LEU A 27 -16.64 13.01 -3.09
C LEU A 27 -17.70 13.92 -2.44
N VAL A 28 -17.90 13.79 -1.14
CA VAL A 28 -18.97 14.52 -0.41
C VAL A 28 -18.47 15.69 0.43
N GLN A 29 -17.17 15.75 0.68
CA GLN A 29 -16.52 16.87 1.35
C GLN A 29 -15.04 16.91 0.97
N GLU A 30 -14.49 18.12 0.82
CA GLU A 30 -13.05 18.36 0.70
C GLU A 30 -12.66 19.60 1.53
N TRP A 31 -11.42 19.62 2.03
CA TRP A 31 -10.84 20.77 2.72
C TRP A 31 -9.33 20.84 2.51
N GLY A 32 -8.79 22.05 2.54
CA GLY A 32 -7.39 22.31 2.17
C GLY A 32 -7.11 22.07 0.68
N ASP A 33 -5.83 22.11 0.28
CA ASP A 33 -5.42 21.72 -1.08
C ASP A 33 -5.34 20.19 -1.17
N THR A 34 -6.42 19.58 -1.67
CA THR A 34 -6.55 18.14 -1.82
C THR A 34 -5.83 17.58 -3.07
N SER A 35 -5.31 18.45 -3.94
CA SER A 35 -4.55 18.09 -5.13
C SER A 35 -3.05 18.08 -4.89
N GLU A 36 -2.56 18.82 -3.88
CA GLU A 36 -1.17 18.83 -3.50
C GLU A 36 -0.73 17.46 -2.95
N ARG A 37 0.45 16.98 -3.40
CA ARG A 37 1.00 15.70 -2.95
C ARG A 37 1.60 15.83 -1.55
N GLY A 38 1.24 14.89 -0.69
CA GLY A 38 1.77 14.77 0.66
C GLY A 38 2.41 13.43 0.92
N ASP A 39 3.38 13.42 1.81
CA ASP A 39 3.95 12.22 2.40
C ASP A 39 2.91 11.50 3.28
N TRP A 40 2.63 10.24 2.97
CA TRP A 40 1.63 9.44 3.68
C TRP A 40 2.18 8.65 4.87
N LEU A 41 3.47 8.81 5.19
CA LEU A 41 4.12 8.12 6.30
C LEU A 41 3.83 6.60 6.24
N SER A 42 3.40 6.04 7.37
CA SER A 42 3.10 4.61 7.50
C SER A 42 1.76 4.21 6.89
N SER A 43 0.87 5.17 6.61
CA SER A 43 -0.39 4.89 5.90
C SER A 43 -0.16 4.41 4.47
N ALA A 44 1.04 4.60 3.92
CA ALA A 44 1.43 4.07 2.61
C ALA A 44 1.71 2.57 2.59
N LYS A 45 1.97 1.92 3.73
CA LYS A 45 2.41 0.51 3.78
C LYS A 45 1.42 -0.47 3.12
N PRO A 46 0.09 -0.34 3.25
CA PRO A 46 -0.88 -1.19 2.54
C PRO A 46 -0.81 -1.08 1.00
N VAL A 47 -0.29 0.03 0.46
CA VAL A 47 -0.04 0.15 -0.98
C VAL A 47 1.00 -0.88 -1.44
N LEU A 48 2.03 -1.15 -0.62
CA LEU A 48 3.03 -2.19 -0.92
C LEU A 48 2.41 -3.58 -0.97
N SER A 49 1.54 -3.92 -0.02
CA SER A 49 0.79 -5.18 -0.04
C SER A 49 -0.13 -5.30 -1.25
N THR A 50 -0.79 -4.21 -1.64
CA THR A 50 -1.59 -4.18 -2.86
C THR A 50 -0.74 -4.49 -4.10
N LEU A 51 0.45 -3.88 -4.20
CA LEU A 51 1.39 -4.14 -5.28
C LEU A 51 1.96 -5.56 -5.26
N LEU A 52 2.22 -6.13 -4.08
CA LEU A 52 2.61 -7.54 -3.95
C LEU A 52 1.53 -8.46 -4.50
N PHE A 53 0.25 -8.20 -4.20
CA PHE A 53 -0.84 -9.04 -4.70
C PHE A 53 -0.94 -8.98 -6.23
N PHE A 54 -0.73 -7.80 -6.84
CA PHE A 54 -0.60 -7.72 -8.31
C PHE A 54 0.60 -8.55 -8.82
N ALA A 55 1.76 -8.48 -8.16
CA ALA A 55 2.92 -9.28 -8.54
C ALA A 55 2.65 -10.80 -8.45
N ILE A 56 1.81 -11.23 -7.50
CA ILE A 56 1.37 -12.62 -7.38
C ILE A 56 0.45 -13.00 -8.55
N GLU A 57 -0.55 -12.17 -8.87
CA GLU A 57 -1.44 -12.43 -10.01
C GLU A 57 -0.70 -12.43 -11.35
N GLU A 58 0.39 -11.68 -11.46
CA GLU A 58 1.26 -11.65 -12.64
C GLU A 58 2.28 -12.81 -12.68
N GLY A 59 2.30 -13.68 -11.66
CA GLY A 59 3.24 -14.80 -11.58
C GLY A 59 4.69 -14.41 -11.27
N LEU A 60 4.94 -13.17 -10.88
CA LEU A 60 6.28 -12.68 -10.50
C LEU A 60 6.68 -13.11 -9.08
N VAL A 61 5.68 -13.37 -8.22
CA VAL A 61 5.83 -13.88 -6.86
C VAL A 61 4.91 -15.07 -6.68
N LYS A 62 5.40 -16.17 -6.09
CA LYS A 62 4.63 -17.41 -5.93
C LYS A 62 3.48 -17.24 -4.92
N SER A 63 3.76 -16.58 -3.81
CA SER A 63 2.80 -16.29 -2.73
C SER A 63 3.42 -15.31 -1.74
N VAL A 64 2.62 -14.82 -0.79
CA VAL A 64 3.13 -14.00 0.33
C VAL A 64 4.11 -14.75 1.23
N ASP A 65 4.12 -16.08 1.16
CA ASP A 65 4.97 -16.98 1.94
C ASP A 65 6.25 -17.37 1.19
N GLN A 66 6.47 -16.83 -0.02
CA GLN A 66 7.74 -17.01 -0.70
C GLN A 66 8.89 -16.38 0.13
N PRO A 67 9.95 -17.13 0.43
CA PRO A 67 11.10 -16.59 1.17
C PRO A 67 11.78 -15.45 0.42
N ILE A 68 12.15 -14.39 1.15
CA ILE A 68 12.86 -13.23 0.61
C ILE A 68 14.25 -13.62 0.10
N ALA A 69 14.88 -14.63 0.71
CA ALA A 69 16.16 -15.17 0.27
C ALA A 69 16.14 -15.67 -1.18
N GLU A 70 14.99 -16.18 -1.68
CA GLU A 70 14.86 -16.64 -3.07
C GLU A 70 15.03 -15.51 -4.10
N PHE A 71 14.93 -14.25 -3.69
CA PHE A 71 15.13 -13.08 -4.56
C PHE A 71 16.60 -12.60 -4.62
N GLY A 72 17.53 -13.40 -4.10
CA GLY A 72 18.97 -13.17 -4.20
C GLY A 72 19.48 -12.12 -3.22
N TRP A 73 18.93 -12.10 -2.00
CA TRP A 73 19.46 -11.34 -0.88
C TRP A 73 20.44 -12.19 -0.08
N ASP A 74 21.57 -11.60 0.30
CA ASP A 74 22.51 -12.20 1.25
C ASP A 74 22.02 -11.89 2.68
N LEU A 75 21.23 -12.81 3.23
CA LEU A 75 20.64 -12.70 4.58
C LEU A 75 21.44 -13.54 5.57
N LYS A 76 21.48 -13.12 6.84
CA LYS A 76 22.03 -13.95 7.92
C LYS A 76 21.17 -15.19 8.11
N ASP A 77 21.74 -16.27 8.66
CA ASP A 77 21.05 -17.55 8.88
C ASP A 77 19.69 -17.39 9.57
N LYS A 78 19.61 -16.55 10.61
CA LYS A 78 18.36 -16.30 11.35
C LYS A 78 17.24 -15.65 10.50
N ASP A 79 17.63 -14.95 9.44
CA ASP A 79 16.75 -14.13 8.61
C ASP A 79 16.35 -14.84 7.30
N GLN A 80 16.93 -16.03 7.02
CA GLN A 80 16.68 -16.80 5.79
C GLN A 80 15.20 -17.18 5.60
N GLY A 81 14.46 -17.34 6.71
CA GLY A 81 13.02 -17.67 6.71
C GLY A 81 12.08 -16.47 6.59
N ILE A 82 12.59 -15.24 6.41
CA ILE A 82 11.73 -14.06 6.23
C ILE A 82 10.96 -14.20 4.91
N THR A 83 9.64 -13.93 4.95
CA THR A 83 8.75 -13.90 3.78
C THR A 83 8.14 -12.52 3.62
N PHE A 84 7.46 -12.25 2.50
CA PHE A 84 6.69 -11.01 2.36
C PHE A 84 5.60 -10.85 3.45
N ARG A 85 4.95 -11.95 3.85
CA ARG A 85 4.00 -11.97 4.97
C ARG A 85 4.65 -11.45 6.24
N HIS A 86 5.83 -11.94 6.59
CA HIS A 86 6.56 -11.52 7.78
C HIS A 86 6.93 -10.02 7.74
N LEU A 87 7.35 -9.52 6.58
CA LEU A 87 7.67 -8.10 6.41
C LEU A 87 6.43 -7.20 6.51
N GLY A 88 5.32 -7.58 5.88
CA GLY A 88 4.08 -6.81 5.90
C GLY A 88 3.35 -6.84 7.24
N ALA A 89 3.41 -7.97 7.96
CA ALA A 89 2.77 -8.17 9.26
C ALA A 89 3.64 -7.71 10.45
N MET A 90 4.82 -7.16 10.19
CA MET A 90 5.78 -6.71 11.22
C MET A 90 6.23 -7.85 12.16
N THR A 91 6.40 -9.05 11.62
CA THR A 91 6.85 -10.24 12.37
C THR A 91 8.16 -10.81 11.82
N SER A 92 8.99 -10.00 11.18
CA SER A 92 10.20 -10.48 10.49
C SER A 92 11.36 -10.93 11.39
N GLY A 93 11.25 -10.82 12.72
CA GLY A 93 12.37 -11.04 13.64
C GLY A 93 13.42 -9.91 13.63
N TYR A 94 13.17 -8.80 12.92
CA TYR A 94 14.01 -7.61 13.02
C TYR A 94 13.68 -6.79 14.28
N ALA A 95 14.72 -6.16 14.85
CA ALA A 95 14.69 -5.50 16.16
C ALA A 95 14.30 -6.42 17.34
N ARG A 96 14.52 -7.73 17.16
CA ARG A 96 14.17 -8.81 18.08
C ARG A 96 15.21 -9.93 18.03
N PRO A 97 15.41 -10.68 19.13
CA PRO A 97 16.20 -11.91 19.12
C PRO A 97 15.48 -13.08 18.42
N GLU A 98 14.15 -13.08 18.41
CA GLU A 98 13.31 -14.13 17.82
C GLU A 98 13.45 -14.21 16.28
N GLY A 99 13.11 -15.37 15.74
CA GLY A 99 13.05 -15.64 14.30
C GLY A 99 11.80 -15.08 13.61
N PRO A 100 11.73 -15.19 12.28
CA PRO A 100 10.57 -14.74 11.50
C PRO A 100 9.29 -15.49 11.90
N GLY A 101 8.21 -14.74 12.14
CA GLY A 101 6.90 -15.25 12.52
C GLY A 101 6.68 -15.39 14.04
N GLU A 102 7.72 -15.29 14.86
CA GLU A 102 7.65 -15.61 16.29
C GLU A 102 7.20 -14.44 17.17
N ALA A 103 7.51 -13.19 16.78
CA ALA A 103 7.17 -12.01 17.57
C ALA A 103 6.84 -10.79 16.70
N PHE A 104 5.91 -9.95 17.17
CA PHE A 104 5.62 -8.65 16.57
C PHE A 104 6.69 -7.61 16.95
N SER A 105 7.14 -6.86 15.96
CA SER A 105 8.10 -5.77 16.11
C SER A 105 7.91 -4.76 14.98
N TYR A 106 7.22 -3.66 15.28
CA TYR A 106 7.04 -2.57 14.32
C TYR A 106 8.38 -1.89 14.02
N ASN A 107 8.85 -1.96 12.77
CA ASN A 107 10.11 -1.35 12.37
C ASN A 107 10.16 -1.03 10.87
N ASP A 108 10.78 0.10 10.51
CA ASP A 108 10.92 0.49 9.10
C ASP A 108 12.02 -0.28 8.35
N PHE A 109 12.93 -0.96 9.06
CA PHE A 109 14.00 -1.75 8.44
C PHE A 109 13.42 -2.94 7.63
N ALA A 110 12.44 -3.64 8.19
CA ALA A 110 11.67 -4.68 7.50
C ALA A 110 10.97 -4.13 6.24
N ILE A 111 10.36 -2.95 6.36
CA ILE A 111 9.62 -2.32 5.26
C ILE A 111 10.56 -1.81 4.17
N GLN A 112 11.80 -1.44 4.50
CA GLN A 112 12.82 -1.18 3.50
C GLN A 112 13.22 -2.44 2.74
N LEU A 113 13.42 -3.58 3.41
CA LEU A 113 13.67 -4.86 2.73
C LEU A 113 12.49 -5.27 1.83
N TYR A 114 11.25 -5.03 2.27
CA TYR A 114 10.05 -5.27 1.47
C TYR A 114 10.12 -4.45 0.18
N GLN A 115 10.22 -3.13 0.30
CA GLN A 115 10.26 -2.23 -0.86
C GLN A 115 11.44 -2.54 -1.80
N LYS A 116 12.61 -2.90 -1.24
CA LYS A 116 13.76 -3.32 -2.03
C LYS A 116 13.50 -4.60 -2.81
N THR A 117 12.95 -5.61 -2.16
CA THR A 117 12.62 -6.87 -2.84
C THR A 117 11.58 -6.64 -3.93
N LEU A 118 10.49 -5.94 -3.60
CA LEU A 118 9.38 -5.71 -4.52
C LEU A 118 9.77 -4.87 -5.75
N PHE A 119 10.47 -3.76 -5.56
CA PHE A 119 10.83 -2.90 -6.69
C PHE A 119 12.10 -3.36 -7.41
N ASP A 120 13.15 -3.79 -6.70
CA ASP A 120 14.47 -4.07 -7.32
C ASP A 120 14.62 -5.50 -7.82
N LYS A 121 13.92 -6.46 -7.22
CA LYS A 121 14.07 -7.89 -7.54
C LYS A 121 12.86 -8.46 -8.27
N VAL A 122 11.65 -8.05 -7.88
CA VAL A 122 10.40 -8.50 -8.50
C VAL A 122 10.08 -7.66 -9.74
N PHE A 123 9.78 -6.37 -9.58
CA PHE A 123 9.35 -5.53 -10.70
C PHE A 123 10.50 -5.06 -11.60
N LYS A 124 11.69 -4.78 -11.03
CA LYS A 124 12.87 -4.29 -11.74
C LYS A 124 12.58 -3.02 -12.57
N GLN A 125 11.79 -2.12 -12.00
CA GLN A 125 11.30 -0.89 -12.63
C GLN A 125 11.36 0.27 -11.63
N ASP A 126 11.29 1.51 -12.13
CA ASP A 126 11.04 2.66 -11.27
C ASP A 126 9.76 2.42 -10.44
N PRO A 127 9.74 2.75 -9.13
CA PRO A 127 8.58 2.46 -8.29
C PRO A 127 7.26 3.08 -8.76
N LYS A 128 7.29 4.28 -9.38
CA LYS A 128 6.07 4.90 -9.94
C LYS A 128 5.62 4.14 -11.19
N GLU A 129 6.54 3.85 -12.11
CA GLU A 129 6.22 3.08 -13.32
C GLU A 129 5.68 1.70 -12.99
N ALA A 130 6.29 1.02 -12.01
CA ALA A 130 5.82 -0.25 -11.51
C ALA A 130 4.42 -0.12 -10.89
N ALA A 131 4.19 0.86 -10.02
CA ALA A 131 2.92 0.98 -9.32
C ALA A 131 1.75 1.32 -10.25
N GLU A 132 1.98 2.18 -11.24
CA GLU A 132 0.95 2.78 -12.08
C GLU A 132 0.78 2.11 -13.46
N GLN A 133 1.26 0.88 -13.63
CA GLN A 133 0.91 0.12 -14.83
C GLN A 133 -0.62 -0.01 -14.97
N PRO A 134 -1.17 -0.01 -16.20
CA PRO A 134 -2.63 -0.06 -16.42
C PRO A 134 -3.34 -1.26 -15.79
N ASN A 135 -2.65 -2.39 -15.64
CA ASN A 135 -3.16 -3.61 -15.00
C ASN A 135 -2.95 -3.64 -13.46
N ARG A 136 -2.42 -2.56 -12.86
CA ARG A 136 -2.20 -2.38 -11.42
C ARG A 136 -2.96 -1.16 -10.90
N LEU A 137 -2.31 -0.23 -10.18
CA LEU A 137 -2.96 0.98 -9.69
C LEU A 137 -3.22 2.02 -10.80
N GLY A 138 -2.65 1.85 -11.98
CA GLY A 138 -2.95 2.68 -13.15
C GLY A 138 -4.42 2.63 -13.56
N ALA A 139 -5.11 1.50 -13.30
CA ALA A 139 -6.55 1.35 -13.53
C ALA A 139 -7.40 2.37 -12.76
N LEU A 140 -6.89 2.92 -11.67
CA LEU A 140 -7.62 3.84 -10.78
C LEU A 140 -7.71 5.28 -11.33
N ASN A 141 -7.00 5.60 -12.42
CA ASN A 141 -6.95 6.93 -13.02
C ASN A 141 -6.63 8.02 -11.97
N LEU A 142 -5.49 7.86 -11.28
CA LEU A 142 -5.00 8.85 -10.32
C LEU A 142 -4.75 10.19 -11.04
N GLU A 143 -5.26 11.29 -10.49
CA GLU A 143 -5.20 12.65 -11.09
C GLU A 143 -3.78 13.20 -11.13
N ARG A 144 -3.05 13.06 -10.03
CA ARG A 144 -1.65 13.47 -9.95
C ARG A 144 -0.75 12.26 -10.00
N GLY A 145 -1.18 11.13 -9.44
CA GLY A 145 -0.37 9.91 -9.35
C GLY A 145 0.53 9.88 -8.11
N LEU A 146 1.21 8.76 -7.94
CA LEU A 146 2.13 8.44 -6.86
C LEU A 146 3.52 9.02 -7.15
N SER A 147 4.24 9.37 -6.09
CA SER A 147 5.66 9.70 -6.12
C SER A 147 6.34 8.87 -5.04
N PHE A 148 7.53 8.38 -5.35
CA PHE A 148 8.38 7.66 -4.43
C PHE A 148 9.67 8.45 -4.31
N ARG A 149 10.01 8.88 -3.10
CA ARG A 149 11.22 9.64 -2.86
C ARG A 149 12.46 8.80 -3.16
N GLU A 150 13.43 9.38 -3.86
CA GLU A 150 14.70 8.73 -4.15
C GLU A 150 15.40 8.26 -2.85
N GLY A 151 16.09 7.13 -2.93
CA GLY A 151 16.84 6.54 -1.82
C GLY A 151 16.01 5.69 -0.85
N ASN A 152 14.86 6.18 -0.37
CA ASN A 152 14.05 5.46 0.64
C ASN A 152 12.62 5.11 0.24
N ARG A 153 12.20 5.46 -0.98
CA ARG A 153 10.91 5.11 -1.60
C ARG A 153 9.70 5.54 -0.79
N ARG A 154 9.84 6.58 0.02
CA ARG A 154 8.71 7.12 0.78
C ARG A 154 7.64 7.62 -0.18
N LEU A 155 6.44 7.08 -0.05
CA LEU A 155 5.32 7.35 -0.96
C LEU A 155 4.65 8.68 -0.60
N SER A 156 4.44 9.48 -1.64
CA SER A 156 3.63 10.68 -1.59
C SER A 156 2.49 10.62 -2.62
N ALA A 157 1.31 11.08 -2.23
CA ALA A 157 0.12 11.15 -3.07
C ALA A 157 -0.78 12.32 -2.64
N SER A 158 -1.63 12.80 -3.54
CA SER A 158 -2.67 13.77 -3.21
C SER A 158 -3.76 13.13 -2.32
N ALA A 159 -4.54 13.94 -1.61
CA ALA A 159 -5.67 13.42 -0.83
C ALA A 159 -6.69 12.71 -1.71
N LYS A 160 -6.96 13.25 -2.92
CA LYS A 160 -7.88 12.63 -3.89
C LYS A 160 -7.36 11.29 -4.43
N ASP A 161 -6.07 11.21 -4.76
CA ASP A 161 -5.50 9.97 -5.29
C ASP A 161 -5.44 8.87 -4.25
N PHE A 162 -5.07 9.21 -3.02
CA PHE A 162 -5.11 8.23 -1.94
C PHE A 162 -6.54 7.80 -1.60
N ALA A 163 -7.52 8.70 -1.73
CA ALA A 163 -8.93 8.36 -1.55
C ALA A 163 -9.45 7.43 -2.65
N ARG A 164 -8.95 7.51 -3.89
CA ARG A 164 -9.23 6.50 -4.94
C ARG A 164 -8.69 5.13 -4.56
N ILE A 165 -7.48 5.06 -4.02
CA ILE A 165 -6.88 3.80 -3.53
C ILE A 165 -7.69 3.25 -2.35
N ALA A 166 -8.09 4.09 -1.40
CA ALA A 166 -8.94 3.67 -0.29
C ALA A 166 -10.32 3.20 -0.76
N TRP A 167 -10.92 3.88 -1.74
CA TRP A 167 -12.18 3.47 -2.36
C TRP A 167 -12.04 2.12 -3.07
N PHE A 168 -10.94 1.90 -3.77
CA PHE A 168 -10.61 0.61 -4.38
C PHE A 168 -10.54 -0.52 -3.34
N TRP A 169 -9.93 -0.27 -2.18
CA TRP A 169 -9.89 -1.24 -1.09
C TRP A 169 -11.27 -1.50 -0.47
N LEU A 170 -12.08 -0.45 -0.26
CA LEU A 170 -13.46 -0.58 0.22
C LEU A 170 -14.33 -1.39 -0.74
N ASN A 171 -14.02 -1.33 -2.04
CA ASN A 171 -14.68 -2.11 -3.08
C ASN A 171 -13.96 -3.43 -3.37
N ARG A 172 -13.13 -3.91 -2.44
CA ARG A 172 -12.52 -5.24 -2.46
C ARG A 172 -11.79 -5.54 -3.79
N GLY A 173 -11.12 -4.53 -4.33
CA GLY A 173 -10.34 -4.65 -5.56
C GLY A 173 -11.15 -4.49 -6.85
N ALA A 174 -12.43 -4.14 -6.76
CA ALA A 174 -13.24 -3.75 -7.90
C ALA A 174 -13.10 -2.26 -8.21
N TRP A 175 -13.03 -1.93 -9.50
CA TRP A 175 -12.99 -0.56 -10.00
C TRP A 175 -13.74 -0.44 -11.33
N ASN A 176 -14.69 0.49 -11.42
CA ASN A 176 -15.50 0.73 -12.63
C ASN A 176 -16.11 -0.54 -13.26
N GLY A 177 -16.61 -1.45 -12.42
CA GLY A 177 -17.23 -2.70 -12.86
C GLY A 177 -16.25 -3.83 -13.22
N ASN A 178 -14.94 -3.59 -13.13
CA ASN A 178 -13.90 -4.58 -13.38
C ASN A 178 -13.26 -5.03 -12.06
N GLN A 179 -13.05 -6.33 -11.89
CA GLN A 179 -12.29 -6.87 -10.77
C GLN A 179 -10.79 -6.76 -11.09
N ALA A 180 -10.16 -5.65 -10.69
CA ALA A 180 -8.75 -5.43 -10.99
C ALA A 180 -7.84 -6.25 -10.06
N LEU A 181 -8.23 -6.44 -8.79
CA LEU A 181 -7.53 -7.31 -7.85
C LEU A 181 -8.51 -8.28 -7.21
N PRO A 182 -8.26 -9.61 -7.22
CA PRO A 182 -9.22 -10.60 -6.70
C PRO A 182 -9.68 -10.39 -5.26
N GLU A 183 -10.97 -10.60 -5.00
CA GLU A 183 -11.57 -10.45 -3.66
C GLU A 183 -10.93 -11.31 -2.58
N LYS A 184 -10.38 -12.48 -2.95
CA LYS A 184 -9.70 -13.39 -2.01
C LYS A 184 -8.63 -12.69 -1.15
N TYR A 185 -7.94 -11.68 -1.71
CA TYR A 185 -6.93 -10.94 -0.97
C TYR A 185 -7.51 -10.10 0.17
N PHE A 186 -8.77 -9.66 0.03
CA PHE A 186 -9.46 -8.92 1.08
C PHE A 186 -10.01 -9.88 2.14
N ASP A 187 -10.55 -11.04 1.74
CA ASP A 187 -10.98 -12.07 2.72
C ASP A 187 -9.83 -12.60 3.57
N ASP A 188 -8.69 -12.85 2.93
CA ASP A 188 -7.56 -13.49 3.59
C ASP A 188 -6.76 -12.50 4.47
N TYR A 189 -6.64 -11.24 4.03
CA TYR A 189 -5.68 -10.28 4.59
C TYR A 189 -6.27 -8.96 5.10
N LEU A 190 -7.56 -8.68 4.89
CA LEU A 190 -8.27 -7.54 5.47
C LEU A 190 -9.28 -8.05 6.51
N LYS A 191 -8.80 -8.32 7.73
CA LYS A 191 -9.60 -8.82 8.87
C LYS A 191 -9.69 -7.79 9.99
#